data_AF-A0AAC8Q0N5-F1
#
_entry.id   AF-A0AAC8Q0N5-F1
#
_cell.length_a   1.000
_cell.length_b   1.000
_cell.length_c   1.000
_cell.angle_alpha   90.00
_cell.angle_beta   90.00
_cell.angle_gamma   90.00
#
_symmetry.space_group_name_H-M   'P 1'
#
loop_
_entity.id
_entity.type
_entity.pdbx_description
1 polymer ?
#
loop_
_entity_poly.entity_id
_entity_poly.type
_entity_poly.pdbx_seq_one_letter_code
_entity_poly.pdbx_strand_id
1 'polypeptide(L)'
;MGIVLSQILLALAVFFFDKLVRLDHSESFAELAVVCLLAYPGSHFLSCVYPESLALLLGVLALYCVRTQRWGLGALACGLCVLARPNGWLVCLPALYELCRGDDGRLRLSPRVLWLLVPTGAVMLLFLLHWETYGDPLYFVHVQQGWGTTHFTFPLLALLSTNRPLDHNLVALAALLLVVYGVVRRVRPSYLLLGGTNLLLPLCTGSTKGVLRYMGSNFPLFILLARLLEPRPWLRRCLLVIGLTGLAVYSYRWSVGLWPN
;
A
#
# COMPACT_ATOMS: atom_id res chain seq x y z
N MET A 1 19.32 -10.23 -11.90
CA MET A 1 19.39 -10.23 -10.41
C MET A 1 18.22 -9.48 -9.77
N GLY A 2 17.91 -8.24 -10.18
CA GLY A 2 16.79 -7.47 -9.59
C GLY A 2 15.41 -8.16 -9.62
N ILE A 3 15.04 -8.81 -10.72
CA ILE A 3 13.74 -9.51 -10.84
C ILE A 3 13.64 -10.65 -9.83
N VAL A 4 14.69 -11.47 -9.70
CA VAL A 4 14.71 -12.60 -8.76
C VAL A 4 14.53 -12.11 -7.32
N LEU A 5 15.21 -11.01 -6.96
CA LEU A 5 15.03 -10.38 -5.65
C LEU A 5 13.59 -9.90 -5.45
N SER A 6 13.00 -9.22 -6.43
CA SER A 6 11.58 -8.79 -6.37
C SER A 6 10.63 -9.97 -6.16
N GLN A 7 10.87 -11.10 -6.83
CA GLN A 7 10.06 -12.31 -6.68
C GLN A 7 10.20 -12.95 -5.29
N ILE A 8 11.41 -13.02 -4.74
CA ILE A 8 11.64 -13.50 -3.37
C ILE A 8 10.93 -12.59 -2.36
N LEU A 9 11.06 -11.27 -2.52
CA LEU A 9 10.39 -10.30 -1.66
C LEU A 9 8.86 -10.40 -1.76
N LEU A 10 8.33 -10.59 -2.97
CA LEU A 10 6.90 -10.79 -3.19
C LEU A 10 6.40 -12.09 -2.55
N ALA A 11 7.13 -13.19 -2.68
CA ALA A 11 6.78 -14.47 -2.05
C ALA A 11 6.72 -14.34 -0.52
N LEU A 12 7.70 -13.66 0.08
CA LEU A 12 7.69 -13.34 1.51
C LEU A 12 6.53 -12.41 1.88
N ALA A 13 6.23 -11.42 1.05
CA ALA A 13 5.13 -10.49 1.28
C ALA A 13 3.78 -11.22 1.31
N VAL A 14 3.55 -12.11 0.35
CA VAL A 14 2.35 -12.96 0.28
C VAL A 14 2.24 -13.86 1.51
N PHE A 15 3.34 -14.50 1.92
CA PHE A 15 3.37 -15.34 3.11
C PHE A 15 2.99 -14.58 4.39
N PHE A 16 3.58 -13.40 4.62
CA PHE A 16 3.22 -12.58 5.78
C PHE A 16 1.82 -11.96 5.65
N PHE A 17 1.34 -11.72 4.42
CA PHE A 17 0.01 -11.17 4.18
C PHE A 17 -1.06 -12.19 4.53
N ASP A 18 -0.90 -13.44 4.07
CA ASP A 18 -1.74 -14.56 4.51
C ASP A 18 -1.77 -14.68 6.03
N LYS A 19 -0.60 -14.70 6.69
CA LYS A 19 -0.51 -14.74 8.16
C LYS A 19 -1.20 -13.58 8.86
N LEU A 20 -1.07 -12.35 8.33
CA LEU A 20 -1.72 -11.16 8.86
C LEU A 20 -3.25 -11.26 8.76
N VAL A 21 -3.76 -11.74 7.63
CA VAL A 21 -5.21 -11.88 7.42
C VAL A 21 -5.79 -12.99 8.31
N ARG A 22 -5.08 -14.11 8.47
CA ARG A 22 -5.47 -15.21 9.36
C ARG A 22 -5.56 -14.85 10.84
N LEU A 23 -5.05 -13.68 11.26
CA LEU A 23 -5.24 -13.20 12.63
C LEU A 23 -6.72 -12.89 12.96
N ASP A 24 -7.52 -12.50 11.96
CA ASP A 24 -8.93 -12.11 12.15
C ASP A 24 -9.92 -12.94 11.32
N HIS A 25 -9.44 -13.72 10.35
CA HIS A 25 -10.27 -14.35 9.32
C HIS A 25 -9.90 -15.82 9.11
N SER A 26 -10.80 -16.57 8.46
CA SER A 26 -10.57 -17.98 8.10
C SER A 26 -9.44 -18.11 7.06
N GLU A 27 -8.89 -19.32 6.97
CA GLU A 27 -7.91 -19.70 5.94
C GLU A 27 -8.43 -19.44 4.53
N SER A 28 -9.67 -19.85 4.22
CA SER A 28 -10.30 -19.62 2.92
C SER A 28 -10.42 -18.13 2.54
N PHE A 29 -10.62 -17.27 3.54
CA PHE A 29 -10.67 -15.82 3.33
C PHE A 29 -9.27 -15.25 3.07
N ALA A 30 -8.25 -15.73 3.79
CA ALA A 30 -6.87 -15.33 3.59
C ALA A 30 -6.36 -15.70 2.19
N GLU A 31 -6.67 -16.91 1.72
CA GLU A 31 -6.41 -17.33 0.34
C GLU A 31 -7.09 -16.41 -0.67
N LEU A 32 -8.37 -16.07 -0.44
CA LEU A 32 -9.08 -15.15 -1.32
C LEU A 32 -8.43 -13.76 -1.36
N ALA A 33 -7.98 -13.24 -0.22
CA ALA A 33 -7.28 -11.96 -0.15
C ALA A 33 -5.95 -11.99 -0.90
N VAL A 34 -5.16 -13.07 -0.77
CA VAL A 34 -3.94 -13.29 -1.53
C VAL A 34 -4.23 -13.36 -3.03
N VAL A 35 -5.26 -14.10 -3.44
CA VAL A 35 -5.66 -14.18 -4.85
C VAL A 35 -6.10 -12.81 -5.38
N CYS A 36 -6.83 -12.02 -4.59
CA CYS A 36 -7.19 -10.65 -4.96
C CYS A 36 -5.97 -9.74 -5.15
N LEU A 37 -4.96 -9.86 -4.28
CA LEU A 37 -3.67 -9.16 -4.43
C LEU A 37 -2.96 -9.61 -5.70
N LEU A 38 -2.81 -10.91 -5.96
CA LEU A 38 -2.03 -11.40 -7.10
C LEU A 38 -2.74 -11.21 -8.44
N ALA A 39 -4.07 -11.28 -8.47
CA ALA A 39 -4.87 -11.05 -9.67
C ALA A 39 -5.08 -9.56 -9.98
N TYR A 40 -4.67 -8.66 -9.09
CA TYR A 40 -4.72 -7.22 -9.35
C TYR A 40 -3.81 -6.85 -10.53
N PRO A 41 -4.27 -6.07 -11.53
CA PRO A 41 -3.46 -5.81 -12.72
C PRO A 41 -2.17 -5.03 -12.42
N GLY A 42 -2.14 -4.19 -11.38
CA GLY A 42 -0.92 -3.51 -10.93
C GLY A 42 0.10 -4.41 -10.22
N SER A 43 -0.23 -5.69 -9.97
CA SER A 43 0.72 -6.67 -9.41
C SER A 43 1.87 -6.99 -10.36
N HIS A 44 1.78 -6.57 -11.63
CA HIS A 44 2.92 -6.50 -12.53
C HIS A 44 4.10 -5.73 -11.90
N PHE A 45 3.83 -4.58 -11.25
CA PHE A 45 4.87 -3.77 -10.61
C PHE A 45 5.54 -4.46 -9.42
N LEU A 46 4.86 -5.44 -8.78
CA LEU A 46 5.45 -6.27 -7.73
C LEU A 46 6.46 -7.28 -8.31
N SER A 47 6.28 -7.68 -9.56
CA SER A 47 7.16 -8.63 -10.24
C SER A 47 8.37 -7.98 -10.93
N CYS A 48 8.34 -6.66 -11.11
CA CYS A 48 9.39 -5.90 -11.78
C CYS A 48 10.47 -5.37 -10.81
N VAL A 49 11.56 -4.81 -11.35
CA VAL A 49 12.67 -4.25 -10.56
C VAL A 49 12.28 -2.88 -9.99
N TYR A 50 11.47 -2.92 -8.94
CA TYR A 50 10.68 -1.81 -8.41
C TYR A 50 10.56 -2.00 -6.88
N PRO A 51 10.61 -0.93 -6.04
CA PRO A 51 10.55 -1.05 -4.58
C PRO A 51 9.19 -1.50 -4.02
N GLU A 52 8.21 -1.75 -4.88
CA GLU A 52 6.82 -2.10 -4.55
C GLU A 52 6.73 -3.39 -3.73
N SER A 53 7.45 -4.44 -4.11
CA SER A 53 7.46 -5.72 -3.36
C SER A 53 8.14 -5.59 -2.00
N LEU A 54 9.21 -4.80 -1.92
CA LEU A 54 9.86 -4.49 -0.65
C LEU A 54 8.92 -3.69 0.26
N ALA A 55 8.25 -2.68 -0.27
CA ALA A 55 7.30 -1.86 0.48
C ALA A 55 6.09 -2.67 0.95
N LEU A 56 5.56 -3.55 0.10
CA LEU A 56 4.49 -4.48 0.47
C LEU A 56 4.94 -5.42 1.61
N LEU A 57 6.11 -6.06 1.47
CA LEU A 57 6.67 -6.93 2.50
C LEU A 57 6.82 -6.20 3.83
N LEU A 58 7.50 -5.04 3.83
CA LEU A 58 7.78 -4.29 5.04
C LEU A 58 6.51 -3.73 5.68
N GLY A 59 5.55 -3.26 4.88
CA GLY A 59 4.26 -2.76 5.36
C GLY A 59 3.42 -3.84 6.04
N VAL A 60 3.33 -5.02 5.40
CA VAL A 60 2.62 -6.18 5.95
C VAL A 60 3.33 -6.71 7.19
N LEU A 61 4.66 -6.86 7.14
CA LEU A 61 5.47 -7.36 8.25
C LEU A 61 5.38 -6.42 9.47
N ALA A 62 5.43 -5.11 9.25
CA ALA A 62 5.27 -4.11 10.31
C ALA A 62 3.95 -4.31 11.05
N LEU A 63 2.82 -4.37 10.32
CA LEU A 63 1.52 -4.56 10.93
C LEU A 63 1.37 -5.94 11.56
N TYR A 64 1.89 -7.00 10.94
CA TYR A 64 1.90 -8.34 11.51
C TYR A 64 2.66 -8.39 12.85
N CYS A 65 3.86 -7.82 12.91
CA CYS A 65 4.68 -7.81 14.12
C CYS A 65 4.05 -6.97 15.24
N VAL A 66 3.53 -5.77 14.91
CA VAL A 66 2.82 -4.93 15.88
C VAL A 66 1.60 -5.67 16.43
N ARG A 67 0.81 -6.32 15.58
CA ARG A 67 -0.38 -7.07 16.01
C ARG A 67 -0.07 -8.34 16.79
N THR A 68 1.08 -8.95 16.57
CA THR A 68 1.57 -10.11 17.32
C THR A 68 2.44 -9.74 18.52
N GLN A 69 2.40 -8.48 18.96
CA GLN A 69 3.11 -7.95 20.14
C GLN A 69 4.66 -7.96 20.00
N ARG A 70 5.19 -8.16 18.79
CA ARG A 70 6.63 -8.09 18.48
C ARG A 70 7.03 -6.67 18.08
N TRP A 71 6.85 -5.73 19.01
CA TRP A 71 6.91 -4.29 18.76
C TRP A 71 8.21 -3.81 18.12
N GLY A 72 9.37 -4.29 18.60
CA GLY A 72 10.67 -3.88 18.07
C GLY A 72 10.88 -4.27 16.60
N LEU A 73 10.47 -5.48 16.22
CA LEU A 73 10.51 -5.91 14.82
C LEU A 73 9.52 -5.12 13.95
N GLY A 74 8.34 -4.81 14.49
CA GLY A 74 7.36 -3.97 13.82
C GLY A 74 7.87 -2.56 13.55
N ALA A 75 8.53 -1.95 14.53
CA ALA A 75 9.14 -0.63 14.40
C ALA A 75 10.34 -0.61 13.46
N LEU A 76 11.17 -1.65 13.49
CA LEU A 76 12.25 -1.83 12.51
C LEU A 76 11.69 -1.94 11.09
N ALA A 77 10.64 -2.74 10.88
CA ALA A 77 9.99 -2.86 9.59
C ALA A 77 9.38 -1.53 9.11
N CYS A 78 8.76 -0.75 10.00
CA CYS A 78 8.31 0.62 9.69
C CYS A 78 9.47 1.51 9.25
N GLY A 79 10.58 1.54 10.01
CA GLY A 79 11.75 2.36 9.69
C GLY A 79 12.39 1.98 8.35
N LEU A 80 12.55 0.67 8.08
CA LEU A 80 13.01 0.19 6.79
C LEU A 80 12.03 0.56 5.66
N CYS A 81 10.73 0.56 5.91
CA CYS A 81 9.73 0.93 4.91
C CYS A 81 9.85 2.42 4.53
N VAL A 82 10.11 3.30 5.50
CA VAL A 82 10.39 4.74 5.27
C VAL A 82 11.61 4.92 4.38
N LEU A 83 12.69 4.18 4.64
CA LEU A 83 13.91 4.28 3.84
C LEU A 83 13.75 3.66 2.45
N ALA A 84 12.93 2.62 2.32
CA ALA A 84 12.66 1.97 1.03
C ALA A 84 11.88 2.88 0.08
N ARG A 85 10.94 3.68 0.59
CA ARG A 85 10.11 4.61 -0.21
C ARG A 85 9.68 5.82 0.61
N PRO A 86 9.65 7.02 0.03
CA PRO A 86 9.16 8.23 0.71
C PRO A 86 7.74 8.09 1.27
N ASN A 87 6.86 7.30 0.66
CA ASN A 87 5.48 7.10 1.16
C ASN A 87 5.39 6.02 2.25
N GLY A 88 6.50 5.34 2.57
CA GLY A 88 6.54 4.25 3.55
C GLY A 88 6.23 4.69 4.98
N TRP A 89 6.36 5.99 5.30
CA TRP A 89 5.97 6.52 6.60
C TRP A 89 4.47 6.33 6.91
N LEU A 90 3.63 6.16 5.88
CA LEU A 90 2.19 5.90 6.06
C LEU A 90 1.90 4.63 6.85
N VAL A 91 2.81 3.64 6.84
CA VAL A 91 2.70 2.42 7.65
C VAL A 91 2.86 2.71 9.15
N CYS A 92 3.48 3.83 9.52
CA CYS A 92 3.62 4.23 10.92
C CYS A 92 2.27 4.63 11.54
N LEU A 93 1.31 5.12 10.73
CA LEU A 93 -0.02 5.52 11.21
C LEU A 93 -0.83 4.35 11.79
N PRO A 94 -1.04 3.23 11.05
CA PRO A 94 -1.73 2.09 11.62
C PRO A 94 -0.90 1.41 12.72
N ALA A 95 0.44 1.44 12.66
CA ALA A 95 1.29 0.92 13.72
C ALA A 95 1.11 1.70 15.03
N LEU A 96 1.11 3.04 14.98
CA LEU A 96 0.83 3.91 16.12
C LEU A 96 -0.57 3.64 16.68
N TYR A 97 -1.59 3.50 15.82
CA TYR A 97 -2.94 3.18 16.25
C TYR A 97 -2.98 1.86 17.05
N GLU A 98 -2.33 0.81 16.55
CA GLU A 98 -2.27 -0.48 17.24
C GLU A 98 -1.42 -0.45 18.52
N LEU A 99 -0.36 0.36 18.59
CA LEU A 99 0.46 0.56 19.80
C LEU A 99 -0.31 1.28 20.92
N CYS A 100 -1.16 2.23 20.55
CA CYS A 100 -1.99 2.99 21.47
C CYS A 100 -3.30 2.26 21.83
N ARG A 101 -3.70 1.24 21.06
CA ARG A 101 -4.93 0.49 21.33
C ARG A 101 -4.71 -0.49 22.48
N GLY A 102 -5.42 -0.28 23.58
CA GLY A 102 -5.49 -1.21 24.71
C GLY A 102 -6.34 -2.44 24.39
N ASP A 103 -6.27 -3.45 25.27
CA ASP A 103 -7.02 -4.71 25.13
C ASP A 103 -8.54 -4.49 25.22
N ASP A 104 -8.95 -3.43 25.94
CA ASP A 104 -10.33 -2.93 26.03
C ASP A 104 -10.77 -2.16 24.77
N GLY A 105 -9.89 -2.02 23.78
CA GLY A 105 -10.12 -1.26 22.56
C GLY A 105 -10.05 0.25 22.72
N ARG A 106 -9.79 0.76 23.93
CA ARG A 106 -9.61 2.20 24.17
C ARG A 106 -8.19 2.63 23.80
N LEU A 107 -8.06 3.86 23.31
CA LEU A 107 -6.75 4.44 23.02
C LEU A 107 -6.12 4.98 24.31
N ARG A 108 -4.92 4.50 24.63
CA ARG A 108 -4.13 4.94 25.77
C ARG A 108 -2.66 5.07 25.36
N LEU A 109 -2.00 6.10 25.86
CA LEU A 109 -0.56 6.23 25.69
C LEU A 109 0.12 5.15 26.53
N SER A 110 0.93 4.32 25.89
CA SER A 110 1.69 3.26 26.53
C SER A 110 3.18 3.46 26.26
N PRO A 111 4.08 2.92 27.10
CA PRO A 111 5.52 2.94 26.82
C PRO A 111 5.89 2.31 25.46
N ARG A 112 4.99 1.52 24.87
CA ARG A 112 5.15 0.91 23.55
C ARG A 112 5.29 1.95 22.44
N VAL A 113 4.76 3.16 22.64
CA VAL A 113 4.90 4.29 21.70
C VAL A 113 6.37 4.68 21.51
N LEU A 114 7.27 4.39 22.47
CA LEU A 114 8.70 4.62 22.33
C LEU A 114 9.32 3.87 21.14
N TRP A 115 8.71 2.76 20.70
CA TRP A 115 9.17 2.06 19.51
C TRP A 115 9.05 2.91 18.24
N LEU A 116 8.22 3.96 18.22
CA LEU A 116 8.15 4.90 17.10
C LEU A 116 9.40 5.76 16.94
N LEU A 117 10.30 5.80 17.94
CA LEU A 117 11.60 6.44 17.78
C LEU A 117 12.41 5.83 16.62
N VAL A 118 12.21 4.54 16.32
CA VAL A 118 12.90 3.87 15.20
C VAL A 118 12.47 4.43 13.84
N PRO A 119 11.17 4.42 13.46
CA PRO A 119 10.75 5.05 12.21
C PRO A 119 10.98 6.58 12.20
N THR A 120 10.86 7.28 13.34
CA THR A 120 11.22 8.70 13.41
C THR A 120 12.70 8.92 13.08
N GLY A 121 13.60 8.11 13.64
CA GLY A 121 15.02 8.13 13.30
C GLY A 121 15.28 7.83 11.83
N ALA A 122 14.53 6.90 11.23
CA ALA A 122 14.60 6.61 9.79
C ALA A 122 14.17 7.80 8.92
N VAL A 123 13.13 8.56 9.31
CA VAL A 123 12.75 9.80 8.61
C VAL A 123 13.85 10.85 8.73
N MET A 124 14.43 11.02 9.93
CA MET A 124 15.54 11.96 10.12
C MET A 124 16.77 11.58 9.29
N LEU A 125 17.09 10.28 9.22
CA LEU A 125 18.18 9.77 8.38
C LEU A 125 17.90 10.05 6.90
N LEU A 126 16.66 9.85 6.42
CA LEU A 126 16.28 10.18 5.05
C LEU A 126 16.49 11.67 4.76
N PHE A 127 16.08 12.56 5.66
CA PHE A 127 16.28 14.00 5.51
C PHE A 127 17.76 14.38 5.49
N LEU A 128 18.57 13.78 6.36
CA LEU A 128 20.01 13.98 6.38
C LEU A 128 20.66 13.52 5.07
N LEU A 129 20.30 12.33 4.57
CA LEU A 129 20.82 11.81 3.30
C LEU A 129 20.47 12.73 2.13
N HIS A 130 19.24 13.26 2.08
CA HIS A 130 18.86 14.21 1.05
C HIS A 130 19.56 15.56 1.19
N TRP A 131 19.78 16.03 2.43
CA TRP A 131 20.55 17.24 2.68
C TRP A 131 21.98 17.11 2.16
N GLU A 132 22.69 16.05 2.53
CA GLU A 132 24.08 15.83 2.11
C GLU A 132 24.21 15.61 0.59
N THR A 133 23.23 14.97 -0.05
CA THR A 133 23.30 14.62 -1.47
C THR A 133 22.82 15.74 -2.40
N TYR A 134 21.77 16.46 -1.99
CA TYR A 134 21.04 17.41 -2.85
C TYR A 134 20.96 18.83 -2.28
N GLY A 135 21.40 19.06 -1.03
CA GLY A 135 21.25 20.34 -0.34
C GLY A 135 19.81 20.67 0.06
N ASP A 136 18.89 19.70 -0.04
CA ASP A 136 17.46 19.89 0.19
C ASP A 136 16.87 18.66 0.92
N PRO A 137 16.43 18.79 2.18
CA PRO A 137 15.95 17.65 2.96
C PRO A 137 14.60 17.10 2.43
N LEU A 138 13.85 17.94 1.70
CA LEU A 138 12.55 17.61 1.11
C LEU A 138 12.65 17.43 -0.41
N TYR A 139 13.83 17.09 -0.91
CA TYR A 139 14.08 16.89 -2.34
C TYR A 139 13.04 15.97 -3.01
N PHE A 140 12.62 14.90 -2.34
CA PHE A 140 11.61 13.95 -2.83
C PHE A 140 10.21 14.59 -3.07
N VAL A 141 9.91 15.72 -2.44
CA VAL A 141 8.69 16.51 -2.65
C VAL A 141 8.89 17.46 -3.83
N HIS A 142 9.99 18.22 -3.82
CA HIS A 142 10.24 19.25 -4.84
C HIS A 142 10.46 18.65 -6.23
N VAL A 143 11.12 17.49 -6.32
CA VAL A 143 11.36 16.80 -7.61
C VAL A 143 10.07 16.33 -8.28
N GLN A 144 8.96 16.17 -7.54
CA GLN A 144 7.69 15.74 -8.13
C GLN A 144 7.12 16.78 -9.10
N GLN A 145 7.39 18.07 -8.88
CA GLN A 145 6.91 19.15 -9.75
C GLN A 145 7.37 18.98 -11.21
N GLY A 146 8.56 18.40 -11.43
CA GLY A 146 9.07 18.07 -12.77
C GLY A 146 8.27 17.00 -13.52
N TRP A 147 7.40 16.25 -12.83
CA TRP A 147 6.54 15.20 -13.41
C TRP A 147 5.12 15.67 -13.72
N GLY A 148 4.87 16.97 -13.63
CA GLY A 148 3.55 17.58 -13.88
C GLY A 148 2.52 17.29 -12.78
N THR A 149 2.97 16.89 -11.58
CA THR A 149 2.14 16.94 -10.38
C THR A 149 2.07 18.38 -9.88
N THR A 150 0.87 18.91 -9.72
CA THR A 150 0.65 20.27 -9.23
C THR A 150 0.88 20.37 -7.72
N HIS A 151 0.87 21.61 -7.20
CA HIS A 151 0.64 21.87 -5.78
C HIS A 151 -0.58 21.12 -5.26
N PHE A 152 -0.66 20.95 -3.93
CA PHE A 152 -1.76 20.27 -3.24
C PHE A 152 -3.13 20.61 -3.85
N THR A 153 -3.86 19.60 -4.30
CA THR A 153 -5.20 19.74 -4.88
C THR A 153 -6.23 18.98 -4.06
N PHE A 154 -7.49 19.40 -4.16
CA PHE A 154 -8.59 18.63 -3.59
C PHE A 154 -8.67 17.21 -4.22
N PRO A 155 -8.68 16.12 -3.43
CA PRO A 155 -8.53 14.74 -3.92
C PRO A 155 -9.53 14.33 -5.01
N LEU A 156 -10.78 14.80 -4.91
CA LEU A 156 -11.81 14.43 -5.88
C LEU A 156 -11.62 15.10 -7.25
N LEU A 157 -10.94 16.25 -7.31
CA LEU A 157 -10.63 16.90 -8.59
C LEU A 157 -9.68 16.06 -9.44
N ALA A 158 -8.77 15.31 -8.81
CA ALA A 158 -7.87 14.40 -9.52
C ALA A 158 -8.64 13.31 -10.28
N LEU A 159 -9.75 12.81 -9.72
CA LEU A 159 -10.62 11.81 -10.35
C LEU A 159 -11.42 12.37 -11.53
N LEU A 160 -11.71 13.67 -11.51
CA LEU A 160 -12.45 14.36 -12.57
C LEU A 160 -11.54 14.82 -13.72
N SER A 161 -10.22 14.66 -13.59
CA SER A 161 -9.29 15.03 -14.64
C SER A 161 -9.45 14.11 -15.86
N THR A 162 -9.85 14.70 -16.99
CA THR A 162 -10.06 13.99 -18.27
C THR A 162 -8.78 13.83 -19.09
N ASN A 163 -7.71 14.52 -18.72
CA ASN A 163 -6.41 14.47 -19.41
C ASN A 163 -5.61 13.18 -19.15
N ARG A 164 -6.23 12.15 -18.55
CA ARG A 164 -5.55 10.94 -18.08
C ARG A 164 -6.26 9.70 -18.60
N PRO A 165 -5.51 8.61 -18.86
CA PRO A 165 -6.12 7.38 -19.33
C PRO A 165 -7.11 6.83 -18.29
N LEU A 166 -8.23 6.32 -18.81
CA LEU A 166 -9.42 5.95 -18.03
C LEU A 166 -9.12 4.90 -16.95
N ASP A 167 -8.16 4.01 -17.20
CA ASP A 167 -7.77 2.92 -16.30
C ASP A 167 -7.25 3.43 -14.94
N HIS A 168 -6.48 4.52 -14.93
CA HIS A 168 -5.93 5.12 -13.71
C HIS A 168 -7.04 5.68 -12.81
N ASN A 169 -8.00 6.40 -13.42
CA ASN A 169 -9.14 6.96 -12.71
C ASN A 169 -10.08 5.87 -12.19
N LEU A 170 -10.30 4.80 -12.97
CA LEU A 170 -11.10 3.65 -12.57
C LEU A 170 -10.51 2.91 -11.36
N VAL A 171 -9.18 2.71 -11.34
CA VAL A 171 -8.50 2.08 -10.19
C VAL A 171 -8.57 2.97 -8.96
N ALA A 172 -8.35 4.27 -9.11
CA ALA A 172 -8.46 5.23 -8.01
C ALA A 172 -9.90 5.26 -7.44
N LEU A 173 -10.90 5.25 -8.31
CA LEU A 173 -12.32 5.19 -7.92
C LEU A 173 -12.65 3.87 -7.22
N ALA A 174 -12.19 2.73 -7.75
CA ALA A 174 -12.39 1.43 -7.12
C ALA A 174 -11.76 1.38 -5.72
N ALA A 175 -10.54 1.89 -5.56
CA ALA A 175 -9.88 2.01 -4.26
C ALA A 175 -10.69 2.91 -3.31
N LEU A 176 -11.20 4.05 -3.77
CA LEU A 176 -12.05 4.94 -2.97
C LEU A 176 -13.32 4.23 -2.51
N LEU A 177 -14.02 3.55 -3.42
CA LEU A 177 -15.22 2.78 -3.11
C LEU A 177 -14.94 1.66 -2.11
N LEU A 178 -13.79 0.97 -2.22
CA LEU A 178 -13.38 -0.04 -1.24
C LEU A 178 -13.12 0.58 0.14
N VAL A 179 -12.43 1.73 0.23
CA VAL A 179 -12.20 2.42 1.51
C VAL A 179 -13.52 2.87 2.13
N VAL A 180 -14.42 3.48 1.35
CA VAL A 180 -15.77 3.87 1.80
C VAL A 180 -16.56 2.65 2.26
N TYR A 181 -16.53 1.55 1.51
CA TYR A 181 -17.11 0.28 1.90
C TYR A 181 -16.54 -0.22 3.23
N GLY A 182 -15.22 -0.14 3.43
CA GLY A 182 -14.55 -0.51 4.67
C GLY A 182 -15.02 0.33 5.87
N VAL A 183 -15.22 1.64 5.68
CA VAL A 183 -15.78 2.55 6.70
C VAL A 183 -17.21 2.15 7.05
N VAL A 184 -18.07 1.95 6.04
CA VAL A 184 -19.48 1.54 6.24
C VAL A 184 -19.58 0.18 6.94
N ARG A 185 -18.67 -0.74 6.62
CA ARG A 185 -18.62 -2.08 7.24
C ARG A 185 -17.85 -2.13 8.55
N ARG A 186 -17.39 -0.98 9.07
CA ARG A 186 -16.63 -0.84 10.31
C ARG A 186 -15.45 -1.82 10.40
N VAL A 187 -14.71 -1.93 9.31
CA VAL A 187 -13.46 -2.71 9.28
C VAL A 187 -12.45 -2.09 10.25
N ARG A 188 -11.48 -2.90 10.70
CA ARG A 188 -10.46 -2.50 11.66
C ARG A 188 -9.84 -1.14 11.28
N PRO A 189 -9.78 -0.15 12.20
CA PRO A 189 -9.33 1.20 11.85
C PRO A 189 -7.90 1.28 11.32
N SER A 190 -6.98 0.41 11.76
CA SER A 190 -5.62 0.35 11.19
C SER A 190 -5.62 0.07 9.68
N TYR A 191 -6.50 -0.81 9.21
CA TYR A 191 -6.65 -1.09 7.77
C TYR A 191 -7.24 0.10 7.01
N LEU A 192 -8.17 0.83 7.61
CA LEU A 192 -8.74 2.04 7.02
C LEU A 192 -7.75 3.21 7.00
N LEU A 193 -6.96 3.38 8.05
CA LEU A 193 -5.91 4.40 8.13
C LEU A 193 -4.89 4.19 7.01
N LEU A 194 -4.37 2.97 6.87
CA LEU A 194 -3.39 2.66 5.81
C LEU A 194 -4.03 2.70 4.42
N GLY A 195 -5.21 2.09 4.27
CA GLY A 195 -5.98 2.04 3.03
C GLY A 195 -6.29 3.44 2.48
N GLY A 196 -6.85 4.29 3.33
CA GLY A 196 -7.25 5.64 2.99
C GLY A 196 -6.06 6.57 2.76
N THR A 197 -5.05 6.54 3.62
CA THR A 197 -3.90 7.47 3.49
C THR A 197 -3.06 7.18 2.25
N ASN A 198 -2.82 5.91 1.91
CA ASN A 198 -2.13 5.53 0.66
C ASN A 198 -2.91 5.94 -0.59
N LEU A 199 -4.25 5.99 -0.52
CA LEU A 199 -5.09 6.46 -1.60
C LEU A 199 -5.12 7.99 -1.69
N LEU A 200 -5.23 8.66 -0.55
CA LEU A 200 -5.32 10.12 -0.49
C LEU A 200 -4.04 10.79 -0.99
N LEU A 201 -2.86 10.23 -0.67
CA LEU A 201 -1.60 10.85 -1.03
C LEU A 201 -1.46 11.12 -2.55
N PRO A 202 -1.61 10.15 -3.47
CA PRO A 202 -1.57 10.45 -4.90
C PRO A 202 -2.71 11.36 -5.35
N LEU A 203 -3.93 11.22 -4.79
CA LEU A 203 -5.05 12.09 -5.16
C LEU A 203 -4.83 13.56 -4.76
N CYS A 204 -4.17 13.81 -3.62
CA CYS A 204 -3.80 15.15 -3.16
C CYS A 204 -2.72 15.82 -4.03
N THR A 205 -1.95 15.02 -4.80
CA THR A 205 -0.90 15.54 -5.72
C THR A 205 -1.47 15.99 -7.08
N GLY A 206 -2.79 15.93 -7.26
CA GLY A 206 -3.47 16.33 -8.49
C GLY A 206 -3.26 15.37 -9.65
N SER A 207 -2.75 14.16 -9.39
CA SER A 207 -2.38 13.20 -10.43
C SER A 207 -2.76 11.78 -10.04
N THR A 208 -3.49 11.11 -10.94
CA THR A 208 -3.71 9.66 -10.84
C THR A 208 -2.56 8.85 -11.42
N LYS A 209 -1.48 9.49 -11.90
CA LYS A 209 -0.30 8.83 -12.46
C LYS A 209 0.35 7.91 -11.44
N GLY A 210 0.53 6.64 -11.81
CA GLY A 210 1.13 5.64 -10.94
C GLY A 210 0.21 5.16 -9.80
N VAL A 211 -1.08 5.54 -9.78
CA VAL A 211 -2.04 4.98 -8.82
C VAL A 211 -2.07 3.46 -8.87
N LEU A 212 -2.01 2.87 -10.09
CA LEU A 212 -1.93 1.41 -10.24
C LEU A 212 -0.78 0.79 -9.42
N ARG A 213 0.36 1.46 -9.45
CA ARG A 213 1.57 1.02 -8.77
C ARG A 213 1.45 1.21 -7.25
N TYR A 214 0.92 2.34 -6.80
CA TYR A 214 0.74 2.62 -5.36
C TYR A 214 -0.29 1.73 -4.70
N MET A 215 -1.39 1.40 -5.39
CA MET A 215 -2.42 0.51 -4.86
C MET A 215 -1.93 -0.94 -4.72
N GLY A 216 -0.93 -1.38 -5.49
CA GLY A 216 -0.31 -2.70 -5.34
C GLY A 216 0.32 -2.95 -3.96
N SER A 217 0.89 -1.92 -3.34
CA SER A 217 1.39 -1.98 -1.96
C SER A 217 0.33 -1.66 -0.90
N ASN A 218 -0.86 -1.22 -1.31
CA ASN A 218 -1.96 -0.85 -0.41
C ASN A 218 -2.79 -2.08 -0.03
N PHE A 219 -2.15 -3.03 0.66
CA PHE A 219 -2.72 -4.34 0.95
C PHE A 219 -4.08 -4.38 1.67
N PRO A 220 -4.48 -3.40 2.51
CA PRO A 220 -5.82 -3.37 3.08
C PRO A 220 -6.93 -3.38 2.03
N LEU A 221 -6.70 -2.83 0.84
CA LEU A 221 -7.69 -2.85 -0.24
C LEU A 221 -8.03 -4.28 -0.69
N PHE A 222 -7.05 -5.20 -0.67
CA PHE A 222 -7.29 -6.59 -1.06
C PHE A 222 -8.04 -7.38 0.02
N ILE A 223 -7.88 -7.01 1.29
CA ILE A 223 -8.73 -7.53 2.39
C ILE A 223 -10.18 -7.07 2.19
N LEU A 224 -10.38 -5.79 1.86
CA LEU A 224 -11.71 -5.21 1.60
C LEU A 224 -12.35 -5.82 0.35
N LEU A 225 -11.57 -6.04 -0.70
CA LEU A 225 -12.01 -6.70 -1.93
C LEU A 225 -12.38 -8.15 -1.67
N ALA A 226 -11.58 -8.92 -0.92
CA ALA A 226 -11.93 -10.29 -0.53
C ALA A 226 -13.24 -10.33 0.25
N ARG A 227 -13.46 -9.40 1.19
CA ARG A 227 -14.73 -9.28 1.93
C ARG A 227 -15.93 -8.95 1.06
N LEU A 228 -15.74 -8.19 -0.01
CA LEU A 228 -16.79 -7.91 -1.00
C LEU A 228 -17.11 -9.16 -1.84
N LEU A 229 -16.08 -9.96 -2.17
CA LEU A 229 -16.19 -11.08 -3.11
C LEU A 229 -16.55 -12.42 -2.47
N GLU A 230 -16.24 -12.61 -1.19
CA GLU A 230 -16.52 -13.84 -0.44
C GLU A 230 -17.97 -14.33 -0.59
N PRO A 231 -19.02 -13.49 -0.40
CA PRO A 231 -20.40 -13.95 -0.58
C PRO A 231 -20.87 -13.98 -2.05
N ARG A 232 -20.04 -13.58 -3.02
CA ARG A 232 -20.43 -13.34 -4.42
C ARG A 232 -19.55 -14.12 -5.41
N PRO A 233 -19.77 -15.43 -5.58
CA PRO A 233 -18.87 -16.29 -6.37
C PRO A 233 -18.78 -15.90 -7.84
N TRP A 234 -19.87 -15.40 -8.43
CA TRP A 234 -19.86 -14.93 -9.82
C TRP A 234 -19.03 -13.65 -9.99
N LEU A 235 -19.27 -12.63 -9.16
CA LEU A 235 -18.48 -11.39 -9.15
C LEU A 235 -17.00 -11.67 -8.91
N ARG A 236 -16.68 -12.60 -8.00
CA ARG A 236 -15.33 -13.09 -7.78
C ARG A 236 -14.68 -13.59 -9.07
N ARG A 237 -15.33 -14.51 -9.80
CA ARG A 237 -14.79 -15.05 -11.06
C ARG A 237 -14.61 -13.94 -12.10
N CYS A 238 -15.59 -13.06 -12.28
CA CYS A 238 -15.51 -11.97 -13.24
C CYS A 238 -14.33 -11.03 -12.94
N LEU A 239 -14.19 -10.57 -11.68
CA LEU A 239 -13.10 -9.66 -11.31
C LEU A 239 -11.72 -10.33 -11.41
N LEU A 240 -11.61 -11.62 -11.10
CA LEU A 240 -10.36 -12.34 -11.29
C LEU A 240 -9.98 -12.47 -12.76
N VAL A 241 -10.94 -12.78 -13.64
CA VAL A 241 -10.70 -12.82 -15.09
C VAL A 241 -10.26 -11.46 -15.60
N ILE A 242 -10.97 -10.38 -15.22
CA ILE A 242 -10.63 -9.01 -15.62
C ILE A 242 -9.24 -8.64 -15.10
N GLY A 243 -8.95 -8.93 -13.83
CA GLY A 243 -7.68 -8.61 -13.20
C GLY A 243 -6.49 -9.33 -13.83
N LEU A 244 -6.61 -10.65 -14.03
CA LEU A 244 -5.56 -11.46 -14.68
C LEU A 244 -5.37 -11.08 -16.14
N THR A 245 -6.44 -10.75 -16.85
CA THR A 245 -6.35 -10.24 -18.24
C THR A 245 -5.61 -8.91 -18.26
N GLY A 246 -5.96 -7.98 -17.37
CA GLY A 246 -5.27 -6.70 -17.24
C GLY A 246 -3.79 -6.87 -16.87
N LEU A 247 -3.48 -7.80 -15.95
CA LEU A 247 -2.11 -8.14 -15.58
C LEU A 247 -1.30 -8.65 -16.78
N ALA A 248 -1.88 -9.53 -17.61
CA ALA A 248 -1.25 -10.05 -18.82
C ALA A 248 -1.01 -8.94 -19.85
N VAL A 249 -2.01 -8.08 -20.08
CA VAL A 249 -1.91 -6.94 -21.02
C VAL A 249 -0.82 -5.96 -20.57
N TYR A 250 -0.78 -5.59 -19.29
CA TYR A 250 0.25 -4.69 -18.77
C TYR A 250 1.64 -5.31 -18.83
N SER A 251 1.76 -6.61 -18.55
CA SER A 251 3.04 -7.32 -18.66
C SER A 251 3.54 -7.41 -20.10
N TYR A 252 2.65 -7.65 -21.06
CA TYR A 252 2.98 -7.65 -22.48
C TYR A 252 3.40 -6.26 -22.97
N ARG A 253 2.66 -5.21 -22.61
CA ARG A 253 3.02 -3.84 -23.00
C ARG A 253 4.39 -3.44 -22.47
N TRP A 254 4.66 -3.77 -21.21
CA TRP A 254 5.96 -3.54 -20.60
C TRP A 254 7.10 -4.28 -21.32
N SER A 255 6.87 -5.52 -21.76
CA SER A 255 7.91 -6.30 -22.47
C SER A 255 8.25 -5.74 -23.85
N VAL A 256 7.31 -5.06 -24.51
CA VAL A 256 7.54 -4.35 -25.79
C VAL A 256 7.97 -2.89 -25.61
N GLY A 257 8.28 -2.47 -24.38
CA GLY A 257 8.75 -1.11 -24.07
C GLY A 257 7.64 -0.05 -24.03
N LEU A 258 6.37 -0.44 -24.09
CA LEU A 258 5.24 0.45 -23.90
C LEU A 258 4.90 0.56 -22.42
N TRP A 259 4.56 1.76 -21.98
CA TRP A 259 4.06 1.94 -20.62
C TRP A 259 2.72 1.19 -20.43
N PRO A 260 2.42 0.70 -19.20
CA PRO A 260 1.15 0.10 -18.86
C PRO A 260 0.19 1.23 -18.46
N ASN A 261 -0.68 1.63 -19.41
CA ASN A 261 -1.63 2.74 -19.26
C ASN A 261 -2.73 2.70 -20.31
#